data_AF-A0AA52F008-F1
#
_entry.id   AF-A0AA52F008-F1
#
_cell.length_a   1.000
_cell.length_b   1.000
_cell.length_c   1.000
_cell.angle_alpha   90.00
_cell.angle_beta   90.00
_cell.angle_gamma   90.00
#
_symmetry.space_group_name_H-M   'P 1'
#
loop_
_entity.id
_entity.type
_entity.pdbx_description
1 polymer ?
#
loop_
_entity_poly.entity_id
_entity_poly.type
_entity_poly.pdbx_seq_one_letter_code
_entity_poly.pdbx_strand_id
1 'polypeptide(L)'
;MDINNELYKQIENQNLWNAFIILNRNGFLKKAQTVETNLYFVISWSLKISIIDNGQEHIIRFGYKNNFSTALDSFFKEKPSELIFKL
;
A
#
# COMPACT_ATOMS: atom_id res chain seq x y z
N MET A 1 -9.11 -20.35 6.70
CA MET A 1 -9.76 -19.07 7.04
C MET A 1 -8.91 -17.96 6.45
N ASP A 2 -9.47 -17.08 5.61
CA ASP A 2 -8.71 -16.02 4.94
C ASP A 2 -8.60 -14.80 5.87
N ILE A 3 -7.41 -14.59 6.42
CA ILE A 3 -7.14 -13.54 7.40
C ILE A 3 -7.33 -12.13 6.83
N ASN A 4 -7.11 -11.92 5.54
CA ASN A 4 -7.29 -10.61 4.92
C ASN A 4 -8.78 -10.25 4.86
N ASN A 5 -9.64 -11.22 4.52
CA ASN A 5 -11.07 -10.98 4.49
C ASN A 5 -11.66 -10.73 5.89
N GLU A 6 -11.12 -11.40 6.91
CA GLU A 6 -11.53 -11.16 8.30
C GLU A 6 -11.14 -9.76 8.76
N LEU A 7 -9.89 -9.35 8.54
CA LEU A 7 -9.44 -7.99 8.86
C LEU A 7 -10.25 -6.94 8.09
N TYR A 8 -10.52 -7.15 6.80
CA TYR A 8 -11.37 -6.26 6.02
C TYR A 8 -12.75 -6.08 6.65
N LYS A 9 -13.41 -7.18 7.02
CA LYS A 9 -14.73 -7.14 7.66
C LYS A 9 -14.70 -6.40 8.99
N GLN A 10 -13.65 -6.57 9.78
CA GLN A 10 -13.52 -5.87 11.07
C GLN A 10 -13.35 -4.36 10.87
N ILE A 11 -12.55 -3.92 9.90
CA ILE A 11 -12.39 -2.51 9.54
C ILE A 11 -13.71 -1.93 9.01
N GLU A 12 -14.40 -2.67 8.14
CA GLU A 12 -15.70 -2.29 7.57
C GLU A 12 -16.80 -2.14 8.65
N ASN A 13 -16.96 -3.16 9.50
CA ASN A 13 -17.99 -3.19 10.54
C ASN A 13 -17.81 -2.08 11.59
N GLN A 14 -16.57 -1.63 11.79
CA GLN A 14 -16.23 -0.52 12.70
C GLN A 14 -16.21 0.84 11.98
N ASN A 15 -16.51 0.87 10.68
CA ASN A 15 -16.52 2.08 9.84
C ASN A 15 -15.20 2.87 9.92
N LEU A 16 -14.08 2.16 9.84
CA LEU A 16 -12.73 2.73 9.99
C LEU A 16 -12.09 3.18 8.67
N TRP A 17 -12.79 3.07 7.54
CA TRP A 17 -12.28 3.54 6.25
C TRP A 17 -12.35 5.06 6.13
N ASN A 18 -11.22 5.69 5.83
CA ASN A 18 -11.15 7.15 5.69
C ASN A 18 -11.45 7.65 4.27
N ALA A 19 -11.06 6.89 3.24
CA ALA A 19 -11.13 7.36 1.86
C ALA A 19 -11.16 6.20 0.85
N PHE A 20 -11.76 6.47 -0.31
CA PHE A 20 -11.64 5.65 -1.51
C PHE A 20 -10.70 6.35 -2.49
N ILE A 21 -9.68 5.64 -2.98
CA ILE A 21 -8.63 6.20 -3.83
C ILE A 21 -8.68 5.53 -5.21
N ILE A 22 -8.77 6.35 -6.25
CA ILE A 22 -8.63 5.92 -7.65
C ILE A 22 -7.30 6.43 -8.19
N LEU A 23 -6.51 5.55 -8.76
CA LEU A 23 -5.25 5.89 -9.41
C LEU A 23 -5.41 5.79 -10.93
N ASN A 24 -4.90 6.79 -11.64
CA ASN A 24 -4.67 6.68 -13.07
C ASN A 24 -3.47 5.76 -13.33
N ARG A 25 -3.36 5.23 -14.55
CA ARG A 25 -2.18 4.46 -14.98
C ARG A 25 -0.90 5.25 -14.68
N ASN A 26 0.11 4.60 -14.09
CA ASN A 26 1.34 5.22 -13.61
C ASN A 26 1.17 6.19 -12.43
N GLY A 27 -0.01 6.24 -11.80
CA GLY A 27 -0.29 7.06 -10.63
C GLY A 27 0.43 6.53 -9.39
N PHE A 28 0.96 7.45 -8.58
CA PHE A 28 1.59 7.13 -7.31
C PHE A 28 0.56 7.16 -6.20
N LEU A 29 0.55 6.10 -5.38
CA LEU A 29 -0.12 6.09 -4.08
C LEU A 29 0.81 6.64 -3.00
N LYS A 30 2.07 6.21 -3.03
CA LYS A 30 3.16 6.61 -2.13
C LYS A 30 4.43 6.81 -2.94
N LYS A 31 5.20 7.85 -2.63
CA LYS A 31 6.55 8.09 -3.21
C LYS A 31 7.64 7.67 -2.22
N ALA A 32 8.85 7.44 -2.73
CA ALA A 32 10.02 7.25 -1.87
C ALA A 32 10.23 8.47 -0.96
N GLN A 33 10.83 8.25 0.20
CA GLN A 33 11.13 9.28 1.19
C GLN A 33 9.93 10.06 1.74
N THR A 34 8.74 9.48 1.64
CA THR A 34 7.57 9.96 2.39
C THR A 34 7.29 9.07 3.59
N VAL A 35 6.76 9.67 4.64
CA VAL A 35 6.18 8.95 5.79
C VAL A 35 4.86 8.33 5.33
N GLU A 36 4.65 7.06 5.66
CA GLU A 36 3.42 6.33 5.41
C GLU A 36 2.82 5.91 6.75
N THR A 37 1.57 6.29 6.98
CA THR A 37 0.79 5.95 8.19
C THR A 37 -0.55 5.35 7.82
N ASN A 38 -0.79 5.07 6.54
CA ASN A 38 -2.03 4.47 6.05
C ASN A 38 -1.85 2.98 5.75
N LEU A 39 -2.95 2.25 5.91
CA LEU A 39 -3.11 0.88 5.46
C LEU A 39 -4.09 0.86 4.29
N TYR A 40 -3.67 0.32 3.15
CA TYR A 40 -4.50 0.27 1.95
C TYR A 40 -5.01 -1.14 1.68
N PHE A 41 -6.26 -1.25 1.25
CA PHE A 41 -6.85 -2.49 0.75
C PHE A 41 -7.11 -2.39 -0.75
N VAL A 42 -6.57 -3.33 -1.52
CA VAL A 42 -6.67 -3.32 -2.99
C VAL A 42 -8.01 -3.92 -3.43
N ILE A 43 -8.89 -3.07 -3.96
CA ILE A 43 -10.23 -3.47 -4.42
C ILE A 43 -10.18 -4.09 -5.83
N SER A 44 -9.34 -3.55 -6.71
CA SER A 44 -9.16 -4.03 -8.08
C SER A 44 -7.75 -3.72 -8.59
N TRP A 45 -7.35 -4.45 -9.64
CA TRP A 45 -6.03 -4.34 -10.29
C TRP A 45 -4.87 -4.74 -9.37
N SER A 46 -3.65 -4.36 -9.77
CA SER A 46 -2.40 -4.65 -9.07
C SER A 46 -1.69 -3.36 -8.72
N LEU A 47 -1.11 -3.29 -7.53
CA LEU A 47 -0.25 -2.21 -7.06
C LEU A 47 1.20 -2.70 -7.05
N LYS A 48 2.10 -2.03 -7.78
CA LYS A 48 3.53 -2.31 -7.76
C LYS A 48 4.17 -1.63 -6.55
N ILE A 49 4.98 -2.40 -5.81
CA ILE A 49 5.80 -1.92 -4.71
C ILE A 49 7.28 -2.12 -5.08
N SER A 50 8.04 -1.04 -5.10
CA SER A 50 9.43 -1.02 -5.54
C SER A 50 10.31 -0.10 -4.70
N ILE A 51 11.62 -0.18 -4.91
CA ILE A 51 12.62 0.80 -4.46
C ILE A 51 13.47 1.24 -5.65
N ILE A 52 14.16 2.37 -5.49
CA ILE A 52 15.25 2.75 -6.37
C ILE A 52 16.56 2.44 -5.64
N ASP A 53 17.40 1.59 -6.24
CA ASP A 53 18.75 1.32 -5.76
C ASP A 53 19.74 1.58 -6.90
N ASN A 54 20.79 2.36 -6.64
CA ASN A 54 21.79 2.75 -7.64
C ASN A 54 21.22 3.23 -8.99
N GLY A 55 20.12 3.99 -8.94
CA GLY A 55 19.42 4.52 -10.13
C GLY A 55 18.55 3.51 -10.88
N GLN A 56 18.43 2.28 -10.38
CA GLN A 56 17.60 1.22 -10.97
C GLN A 56 16.38 0.93 -10.11
N GLU A 57 15.24 0.64 -10.76
CA GLU A 57 14.04 0.24 -10.06
C GLU A 57 14.04 -1.27 -9.79
N HIS A 58 13.90 -1.64 -8.52
CA HIS A 58 13.75 -3.01 -8.08
C HIS A 58 12.34 -3.24 -7.55
N ILE A 59 11.60 -4.14 -8.18
CA ILE A 59 10.27 -4.54 -7.71
C ILE A 59 10.44 -5.54 -6.57
N ILE A 60 9.83 -5.22 -5.43
CA ILE A 60 9.90 -6.05 -4.22
C ILE A 60 8.64 -6.88 -4.09
N ARG A 61 7.48 -6.32 -4.47
CA ARG A 61 6.17 -6.97 -4.29
C ARG A 61 5.11 -6.38 -5.22
N PHE A 62 4.08 -7.18 -5.48
CA PHE A 62 2.79 -6.69 -5.99
C PHE A 62 1.70 -6.88 -4.93
N GLY A 63 0.85 -5.87 -4.77
CA GLY A 63 -0.43 -5.98 -4.06
C GLY A 63 -1.52 -6.28 -5.07
N TYR A 64 -2.25 -7.38 -4.91
CA TYR A 64 -3.38 -7.74 -5.77
C TYR A 64 -4.70 -7.53 -5.06
N LYS A 65 -5.81 -7.70 -5.78
CA LYS A 65 -7.16 -7.71 -5.21
C LYS A 65 -7.21 -8.52 -3.90
N ASN A 66 -7.85 -7.93 -2.89
CA ASN A 66 -8.00 -8.46 -1.53
C ASN A 66 -6.68 -8.54 -0.72
N ASN A 67 -5.63 -7.83 -1.13
CA ASN A 67 -4.43 -7.68 -0.33
C ASN A 67 -4.41 -6.34 0.39
N PHE A 68 -3.87 -6.37 1.59
CA PHE A 68 -3.43 -5.18 2.29
C PHE A 68 -2.02 -4.78 1.85
N SER A 69 -1.77 -3.48 1.74
CA SER A 69 -0.46 -2.91 1.40
C SER A 69 -0.19 -1.68 2.26
N THR A 70 1.03 -1.60 2.80
CA THR A 70 1.57 -0.43 3.50
C THR A 70 3.10 -0.54 3.55
N ALA A 71 3.80 0.57 3.79
CA ALA A 71 5.23 0.55 4.08
C ALA A 71 5.42 0.29 5.58
N LEU A 72 5.49 -0.99 5.98
CA LEU A 72 5.47 -1.41 7.40
C LEU A 72 6.54 -0.73 8.26
N ASP A 73 7.74 -0.54 7.70
CA ASP A 73 8.85 0.17 8.35
C ASP A 73 8.47 1.63 8.68
N SER A 74 7.80 2.29 7.75
CA SER A 74 7.31 3.66 7.90
C SER A 74 6.12 3.74 8.86
N PHE A 75 5.17 2.82 8.70
CA PHE A 75 3.91 2.77 9.45
C PHE A 75 4.15 2.66 10.96
N PHE A 76 5.08 1.80 11.37
CA PHE A 76 5.37 1.60 12.80
C PHE A 76 6.37 2.60 13.38
N LYS A 77 7.32 3.11 12.58
CA LYS A 77 8.37 4.01 13.08
C LYS A 77 8.03 5.48 12.90
N GLU A 78 7.00 5.79 12.11
CA GLU A 78 6.63 7.13 11.67
C GLU A 78 7.83 7.88 11.05
N LYS A 79 8.63 7.15 10.27
CA LYS A 79 9.82 7.65 9.57
C LYS A 79 9.67 7.46 8.06
N PRO A 80 10.32 8.29 7.23
CA PRO A 80 10.30 8.09 5.78
C PRO A 80 10.73 6.68 5.37
N SER A 81 10.10 6.16 4.32
CA SER A 81 10.46 4.86 3.71
C SER A 81 10.77 5.02 2.24
N GLU A 82 11.77 4.25 1.79
CA GLU A 82 12.20 4.17 0.38
C GLU A 82 11.17 3.50 -0.53
N LEU A 83 10.17 2.81 0.05
CA LEU A 83 9.17 2.10 -0.76
C LEU A 83 8.33 3.06 -1.60
N ILE A 84 8.15 2.71 -2.87
CA ILE A 84 7.31 3.39 -3.85
C ILE A 84 6.10 2.51 -4.15
N PHE A 85 4.90 3.09 -4.10
CA PHE A 85 3.65 2.39 -4.40
C PHE A 85 3.02 3.02 -5.64
N LYS A 86 2.86 2.25 -6.71
CA LYS A 86 2.45 2.77 -8.03
C LYS A 86 1.53 1.78 -8.76
N LEU A 87 0.51 2.30 -9.47
CA LEU A 87 -0.30 1.52 -10.41
C LEU A 87 0.42 1.32 -11.74
#